data_AF-A0A7W6WV53-F1
#
_entry.id   AF-A0A7W6WV53-F1
#
_cell.length_a   1.000
_cell.length_b   1.000
_cell.length_c   1.000
_cell.angle_alpha   90.00
_cell.angle_beta   90.00
_cell.angle_gamma   90.00
#
_symmetry.space_group_name_H-M   'P 1'
#
loop_
_entity.id
_entity.type
_entity.pdbx_description
1 polymer ?
#
loop_
_entity_poly.entity_id
_entity_poly.type
_entity_poly.pdbx_seq_one_letter_code
_entity_poly.pdbx_strand_id
1 'polypeptide(L)'
;MRYLFDSCALDTDRRELRRGAELVAVSPQVFDLLEYLIRNREHVVSRDELIEAIWKGRIVPESALTTRLNAARSAIGDTGEEQRLIKTLPRKGFRFVGSIQEATRLEGEAIGDAPVQGAIPDLSFPEKASVAVLPFTNLSSDPEQDYFADGMAEEIITALSRFKALFIIARNSSFTYKGRLVDVKQIGHELGVRYVLEGSVRSALGRMRITGKLIDAATGAHLWADRFEGDVGNVFDLQDQVTESVVGAIAPTVEKAEIQRAKCKPTESLDAYTIYLRGLAKFYQVDLNRRTIDDALQLFNSATELDPDFAVAYGRAASCYAYGKGNGWFSGAEEEIFAGNIPRQTGRRIGQR
;
A
#
# COMPACT_ATOMS: atom_id res chain seq x y z
N MET A 1 26.58 -2.17 -4.03
CA MET A 1 27.32 -1.11 -4.74
C MET A 1 26.36 0.01 -5.12
N ARG A 2 26.73 1.29 -4.95
CA ARG A 2 25.83 2.42 -5.24
C ARG A 2 26.31 3.22 -6.44
N TYR A 3 25.43 3.38 -7.43
CA TYR A 3 25.65 4.20 -8.62
C TYR A 3 24.89 5.53 -8.46
N LEU A 4 25.61 6.63 -8.52
CA LEU A 4 25.04 7.98 -8.55
C LEU A 4 25.14 8.51 -9.98
N PHE A 5 24.04 8.96 -10.57
CA PHE A 5 24.01 9.56 -11.90
C PHE A 5 22.92 10.61 -11.98
N ASP A 6 23.26 11.81 -12.44
CA ASP A 6 22.37 12.97 -12.42
C ASP A 6 21.73 13.17 -11.03
N SER A 7 20.39 13.26 -10.95
CA SER A 7 19.65 13.31 -9.68
C SER A 7 19.30 11.93 -9.11
N CYS A 8 19.74 10.85 -9.74
CA CYS A 8 19.37 9.49 -9.38
C CYS A 8 20.47 8.77 -8.59
N ALA A 9 20.03 7.93 -7.65
CA ALA A 9 20.88 7.00 -6.92
C ALA A 9 20.30 5.59 -7.03
N LEU A 10 21.03 4.70 -7.70
CA LEU A 10 20.71 3.28 -7.79
C LEU A 10 21.58 2.50 -6.79
N ASP A 11 20.96 1.98 -5.75
CA ASP A 11 21.60 1.11 -4.78
C ASP A 11 21.34 -0.35 -5.17
N THR A 12 22.39 -1.05 -5.61
CA THR A 12 22.27 -2.46 -6.04
C THR A 12 22.16 -3.44 -4.88
N ASP A 13 22.64 -3.07 -3.68
CA ASP A 13 22.55 -3.95 -2.51
C ASP A 13 21.14 -3.92 -1.93
N ARG A 14 20.55 -2.71 -1.88
CA ARG A 14 19.17 -2.51 -1.41
C ARG A 14 18.12 -2.66 -2.51
N ARG A 15 18.55 -2.72 -3.77
CA ARG A 15 17.70 -2.67 -4.96
C ARG A 15 16.72 -1.49 -4.94
N GLU A 16 17.21 -0.34 -4.48
CA GLU A 16 16.45 0.91 -4.39
C GLU A 16 16.89 1.86 -5.51
N LEU A 17 15.92 2.41 -6.24
CA LEU A 17 16.14 3.58 -7.10
C LEU A 17 15.61 4.81 -6.36
N ARG A 18 16.44 5.82 -6.19
CA ARG A 18 16.03 7.13 -5.67
C ARG A 18 16.24 8.20 -6.72
N ARG A 19 15.37 9.19 -6.74
CA ARG A 19 15.52 10.43 -7.52
C ARG A 19 15.42 11.60 -6.55
N GLY A 20 16.54 12.27 -6.32
CA GLY A 20 16.71 13.21 -5.21
C GLY A 20 16.55 12.49 -3.87
N ALA A 21 15.61 12.97 -3.05
CA ALA A 21 15.26 12.37 -1.76
C ALA A 21 14.16 11.30 -1.85
N GLU A 22 13.45 11.21 -2.98
CA GLU A 22 12.29 10.32 -3.14
C GLU A 22 12.70 8.93 -3.61
N LEU A 23 12.05 7.91 -3.05
CA LEU A 23 12.18 6.54 -3.53
C LEU A 23 11.26 6.32 -4.73
N VAL A 24 11.83 5.90 -5.86
CA VAL A 24 11.09 5.63 -7.10
C VAL A 24 10.80 4.14 -7.18
N ALA A 25 9.51 3.79 -7.08
CA ALA A 25 9.06 2.42 -7.25
C ALA A 25 9.27 1.95 -8.70
N VAL A 26 10.08 0.92 -8.90
CA VAL A 26 10.35 0.31 -10.21
C VAL A 26 10.13 -1.20 -10.16
N SER A 27 9.59 -1.76 -11.23
CA SER A 27 9.45 -3.22 -11.35
C SER A 27 10.82 -3.92 -11.35
N PRO A 28 10.93 -5.19 -10.93
CA PRO A 28 12.21 -5.90 -10.86
C PRO A 28 12.95 -5.94 -12.20
N GLN A 29 12.24 -6.22 -13.29
CA GLN A 29 12.81 -6.24 -14.64
C GLN A 29 13.29 -4.86 -15.10
N VAL A 30 12.65 -3.77 -14.65
CA VAL A 30 13.09 -2.40 -14.94
C VAL A 30 14.36 -2.07 -14.14
N PHE A 31 14.43 -2.50 -12.88
CA PHE A 31 15.63 -2.37 -12.07
C PHE A 31 16.79 -3.16 -12.67
N ASP A 32 16.56 -4.44 -13.02
CA ASP A 32 17.58 -5.32 -13.62
C ASP A 32 18.05 -4.76 -14.96
N LEU A 33 17.14 -4.20 -15.76
CA LEU A 33 17.48 -3.51 -17.01
C LEU A 33 18.38 -2.30 -16.76
N LEU A 34 18.02 -1.45 -15.79
CA LEU A 34 18.81 -0.26 -15.44
C LEU A 34 20.20 -0.65 -14.93
N GLU A 35 20.26 -1.59 -13.99
CA GLU A 35 21.52 -2.11 -13.45
C GLU A 35 22.39 -2.72 -14.56
N TYR A 36 21.80 -3.53 -15.44
CA TYR A 36 22.52 -4.16 -16.54
C TYR A 36 23.06 -3.14 -17.53
N LEU A 37 22.27 -2.14 -17.91
CA LEU A 37 22.72 -1.06 -18.80
C LEU A 37 23.81 -0.19 -18.16
N ILE A 38 23.74 0.06 -16.85
CA ILE A 38 24.73 0.84 -16.09
C ILE A 38 26.05 0.08 -15.94
N ARG A 39 25.99 -1.23 -15.67
CA ARG A 39 27.17 -2.11 -15.60
C ARG A 39 27.84 -2.26 -16.96
N ASN A 40 27.06 -2.29 -18.04
CA ASN A 40 27.55 -2.46 -19.42
C ASN A 40 27.63 -1.14 -20.21
N ARG A 41 27.72 0.01 -19.54
CA ARG A 41 27.71 1.36 -20.13
C ARG A 41 28.82 1.61 -21.17
N GLU A 42 29.90 0.84 -21.13
CA GLU A 42 31.06 1.00 -22.00
C GLU A 42 30.81 0.50 -23.44
N HIS A 43 29.82 -0.37 -23.64
CA HIS A 43 29.44 -0.86 -24.97
C HIS A 43 27.94 -0.68 -25.25
N VAL A 44 27.55 -1.00 -26.49
CA VAL A 44 26.14 -1.05 -26.89
C VAL A 44 25.62 -2.42 -26.52
N VAL A 45 24.56 -2.48 -25.75
CA VAL A 45 23.90 -3.73 -25.38
C VAL A 45 22.85 -4.05 -26.43
N SER A 46 22.95 -5.23 -27.05
CA SER A 46 22.00 -5.66 -28.07
C SER A 46 20.63 -6.01 -27.47
N ARG A 47 19.61 -6.12 -28.32
CA ARG A 47 18.27 -6.54 -27.85
C ARG A 47 18.30 -7.96 -27.31
N ASP A 48 19.02 -8.84 -27.99
CA ASP A 48 19.10 -10.26 -27.62
C ASP A 48 19.83 -10.41 -26.29
N GLU A 49 20.91 -9.65 -26.06
CA GLU A 49 21.60 -9.60 -24.76
C GLU A 49 20.68 -9.13 -23.62
N LEU A 50 19.87 -8.08 -23.85
CA LEU A 50 18.91 -7.63 -22.84
C LEU A 50 17.82 -8.68 -22.58
N ILE A 51 17.33 -9.32 -23.63
CA ILE A 51 16.34 -10.38 -23.52
C ILE A 51 16.91 -11.56 -22.72
N GLU A 52 18.12 -12.00 -23.05
CA GLU A 52 18.79 -13.09 -22.36
C GLU A 52 19.08 -12.74 -20.90
N ALA A 53 19.63 -11.55 -20.63
CA ALA A 53 20.00 -11.14 -19.27
C ALA A 53 18.78 -10.95 -18.35
N ILE A 54 17.71 -10.30 -18.84
CA ILE A 54 16.55 -9.93 -18.01
C ILE A 54 15.48 -11.03 -18.00
N TRP A 55 15.30 -11.75 -19.11
CA TRP A 55 14.29 -12.80 -19.25
C TRP A 55 14.87 -14.23 -19.20
N LYS A 56 16.19 -14.38 -18.97
CA LYS A 56 16.89 -15.66 -18.71
C LYS A 56 16.58 -16.74 -19.76
N GLY A 57 16.62 -16.36 -21.03
CA GLY A 57 16.40 -17.27 -22.16
C GLY A 57 14.94 -17.53 -22.55
N ARG A 58 13.96 -16.82 -21.95
CA ARG A 58 12.55 -16.89 -22.38
C ARG A 58 12.31 -16.08 -23.65
N ILE A 59 11.53 -16.63 -24.58
CA ILE A 59 11.09 -15.93 -25.79
C ILE A 59 10.01 -14.91 -25.40
N VAL A 60 10.26 -13.64 -25.67
CA VAL A 60 9.33 -12.54 -25.39
C VAL A 60 9.08 -11.67 -26.62
N PRO A 61 7.88 -11.10 -26.78
CA PRO A 61 7.59 -10.19 -27.88
C PRO A 61 8.40 -8.89 -27.74
N GLU A 62 8.77 -8.27 -28.87
CA GLU A 62 9.57 -7.03 -28.90
C GLU A 62 8.92 -5.85 -28.14
N SER A 63 7.59 -5.89 -28.02
CA SER A 63 6.81 -4.95 -27.21
C SER A 63 7.14 -5.02 -25.72
N ALA A 64 7.55 -6.19 -25.20
CA ALA A 64 7.94 -6.36 -23.80
C ALA A 64 9.23 -5.59 -23.47
N LEU A 65 10.25 -5.68 -24.34
CA LEU A 65 11.49 -4.93 -24.20
C LEU A 65 11.24 -3.43 -24.28
N THR A 66 10.44 -3.00 -25.26
CA THR A 66 10.09 -1.59 -25.46
C THR A 66 9.36 -1.01 -24.25
N THR A 67 8.42 -1.77 -23.67
CA THR A 67 7.67 -1.36 -22.48
C THR A 67 8.58 -1.20 -21.26
N ARG A 68 9.48 -2.17 -21.01
CA ARG A 68 10.42 -2.09 -19.88
C ARG A 68 11.43 -0.97 -20.05
N LEU A 69 11.89 -0.71 -21.27
CA LEU A 69 12.78 0.40 -21.57
C LEU A 69 12.12 1.77 -21.33
N ASN A 70 10.85 1.91 -21.72
CA ASN A 70 10.10 3.14 -21.47
C ASN A 70 9.85 3.36 -19.97
N ALA A 71 9.52 2.30 -19.23
CA ALA A 71 9.39 2.37 -17.78
C ALA A 71 10.73 2.72 -17.09
N ALA A 72 11.84 2.17 -17.58
CA ALA A 72 13.18 2.50 -17.09
C ALA A 72 13.54 3.97 -17.31
N ARG A 73 13.27 4.50 -18.51
CA ARG A 73 13.45 5.92 -18.83
C ARG A 73 12.63 6.82 -17.91
N SER A 74 11.33 6.58 -17.80
CA SER A 74 10.45 7.37 -16.93
C SER A 74 10.90 7.36 -15.47
N ALA A 75 11.38 6.21 -14.98
CA ALA A 75 11.85 6.07 -13.59
C ALA A 75 13.07 6.93 -13.27
N ILE A 76 13.98 7.09 -14.23
CA ILE A 76 15.18 7.92 -14.08
C ILE A 76 14.99 9.36 -14.56
N GLY A 77 13.76 9.76 -14.93
CA GLY A 77 13.45 11.09 -15.44
C GLY A 77 13.92 11.35 -16.88
N ASP A 78 14.14 10.28 -17.66
CA ASP A 78 14.47 10.32 -19.09
C ASP A 78 13.23 9.98 -19.94
N THR A 79 13.26 10.28 -21.23
CA THR A 79 12.17 9.97 -22.17
C THR A 79 12.70 9.38 -23.47
N GLY A 80 11.81 8.76 -24.26
CA GLY A 80 12.16 8.21 -25.58
C GLY A 80 12.54 9.28 -26.61
N GLU A 81 12.19 10.54 -26.38
CA GLU A 81 12.52 11.68 -27.24
C GLU A 81 13.83 12.35 -26.81
N GLU A 82 14.00 12.58 -25.51
CA GLU A 82 15.17 13.28 -24.97
C GLU A 82 16.41 12.36 -24.90
N GLN A 83 16.22 11.08 -24.56
CA GLN A 83 17.25 10.04 -24.48
C GLN A 83 18.57 10.51 -23.82
N ARG A 84 18.45 11.26 -22.72
CA ARG A 84 19.59 11.86 -22.00
C ARG A 84 20.44 10.84 -21.27
N LEU A 85 19.83 9.75 -20.81
CA LEU A 85 20.47 8.74 -19.97
C LEU A 85 20.51 7.38 -20.66
N ILE A 86 19.43 6.98 -21.34
CA ILE A 86 19.36 5.72 -22.10
C ILE A 86 19.15 6.03 -23.58
N LYS A 87 20.20 5.84 -24.38
CA LYS A 87 20.19 6.11 -25.82
C LYS A 87 19.81 4.87 -26.63
N THR A 88 18.87 5.03 -27.56
CA THR A 88 18.54 4.00 -28.55
C THR A 88 19.46 4.16 -29.76
N LEU A 89 20.15 3.08 -30.14
CA LEU A 89 20.95 3.00 -31.36
C LEU A 89 20.20 2.13 -32.37
N PRO A 90 19.60 2.73 -33.43
CA PRO A 90 18.78 1.99 -34.38
C PRO A 90 19.53 0.77 -34.94
N ARG A 91 18.85 -0.39 -34.94
CA ARG A 91 19.38 -1.68 -35.41
C ARG A 91 20.59 -2.24 -34.65
N LYS A 92 21.07 -1.58 -33.59
CA LYS A 92 22.21 -2.05 -32.77
C LYS A 92 21.85 -2.35 -31.32
N GLY A 93 20.94 -1.59 -30.71
CA GLY A 93 20.51 -1.83 -29.33
C GLY A 93 20.47 -0.55 -28.50
N PHE A 94 20.87 -0.63 -27.24
CA PHE A 94 20.73 0.45 -26.26
C PHE A 94 22.03 0.68 -25.49
N ARG A 95 22.24 1.91 -25.03
CA ARG A 95 23.41 2.26 -24.23
C ARG A 95 23.05 3.26 -23.13
N PHE A 96 23.53 3.02 -21.92
CA PHE A 96 23.51 4.03 -20.87
C PHE A 96 24.64 5.05 -21.11
N VAL A 97 24.30 6.33 -21.18
CA VAL A 97 25.24 7.43 -21.49
C VAL A 97 25.35 8.47 -20.38
N GLY A 98 24.64 8.28 -19.25
CA GLY A 98 24.74 9.16 -18.09
C GLY A 98 26.10 9.09 -17.40
N SER A 99 26.53 10.21 -16.83
CA SER A 99 27.76 10.27 -16.02
C SER A 99 27.53 9.60 -14.66
N ILE A 100 28.31 8.54 -14.36
CA ILE A 100 28.15 7.71 -13.15
C ILE A 100 29.31 7.94 -12.19
N GLN A 101 29.01 8.07 -10.90
CA GLN A 101 29.96 7.96 -9.80
C GLN A 101 29.65 6.68 -9.00
N GLU A 102 30.66 5.82 -8.86
CA GLU A 102 30.57 4.56 -8.11
C GLU A 102 31.06 4.80 -6.68
N ALA A 103 30.16 4.65 -5.69
CA ALA A 103 30.52 4.67 -4.29
C ALA A 103 30.59 3.23 -3.76
N THR A 104 31.81 2.77 -3.48
CA THR A 104 32.05 1.50 -2.78
C THR A 104 32.01 1.78 -1.28
N ARG A 105 31.15 1.08 -0.54
CA ARG A 105 31.11 1.20 0.91
C ARG A 105 32.35 0.49 1.47
N LEU A 106 33.29 1.24 2.02
CA LEU A 106 34.29 0.68 2.93
C LEU A 106 33.57 0.36 4.24
N GLU A 107 33.56 -0.91 4.61
CA GLU A 107 33.10 -1.36 5.92
C GLU A 107 34.09 -0.87 6.99
N GLY A 108 33.57 -0.27 8.06
CA GLY A 108 34.32 0.02 9.27
C GLY A 108 34.88 1.44 9.37
N GLU A 109 34.04 2.38 9.81
CA GLU A 109 34.52 3.46 10.66
C GLU A 109 33.49 3.71 11.76
N ALA A 110 33.91 3.37 12.98
CA ALA A 110 33.24 3.74 14.21
C ALA A 110 33.09 5.26 14.25
N ILE A 111 31.86 5.74 14.21
CA ILE A 111 31.54 7.09 14.64
C ILE A 111 31.26 6.99 16.14
N GLY A 112 32.17 7.58 16.91
CA GLY A 112 32.27 7.47 18.35
C GLY A 112 31.05 7.97 19.12
N ASP A 113 31.08 7.59 20.41
CA ASP A 113 30.20 8.01 21.47
C ASP A 113 29.81 9.49 21.40
N ALA A 114 28.56 9.73 21.03
CA ALA A 114 27.78 10.83 21.55
C ALA A 114 26.39 10.27 21.89
N PRO A 115 25.88 10.47 23.12
CA PRO A 115 24.63 9.86 23.55
C PRO A 115 23.46 10.54 22.86
N VAL A 116 23.03 10.02 21.72
CA VAL A 116 21.70 10.31 21.18
C VAL A 116 20.75 9.36 21.89
N GLN A 117 20.09 9.90 22.92
CA GLN A 117 18.99 9.25 23.61
C GLN A 117 18.02 8.66 22.59
N GLY A 118 17.75 7.36 22.74
CA GLY A 118 16.82 6.63 21.91
C GLY A 118 15.43 7.25 22.01
N ALA A 119 15.01 7.89 20.93
CA ALA A 119 13.64 7.76 20.48
C ALA A 119 13.64 6.54 19.55
N ILE A 120 13.01 5.46 19.99
CA ILE A 120 12.43 4.49 19.06
C ILE A 120 11.63 5.35 18.08
N PRO A 121 11.90 5.34 16.76
CA PRO A 121 11.01 6.01 15.84
C PRO A 121 9.65 5.38 16.08
N ASP A 122 8.72 6.20 16.55
CA ASP A 122 7.32 5.82 16.62
C ASP A 122 6.97 5.24 15.25
N LEU A 123 6.79 3.92 15.18
CA LEU A 123 6.30 3.23 14.01
C LEU A 123 4.79 3.50 13.95
N SER A 124 4.44 4.78 13.87
CA SER A 124 3.15 5.19 13.34
C SER A 124 3.11 4.63 11.93
N PHE A 125 2.27 3.60 11.73
CA PHE A 125 1.95 3.07 10.41
C PHE A 125 1.75 4.24 9.43
N PRO A 126 2.17 4.10 8.16
CA PRO A 126 1.95 5.14 7.16
C PRO A 126 0.52 5.67 7.26
N GLU A 127 0.31 6.97 7.13
CA GLU A 127 -1.04 7.60 7.17
C GLU A 127 -2.03 6.95 6.17
N LYS A 128 -1.50 6.18 5.20
CA LYS A 128 -2.25 5.40 4.23
C LYS A 128 -2.20 3.92 4.57
N ALA A 129 -3.33 3.23 4.38
CA ALA A 129 -3.41 1.78 4.54
C ALA A 129 -2.34 1.05 3.71
N SER A 130 -1.43 0.34 4.38
CA SER A 130 -0.34 -0.38 3.73
C SER A 130 -0.67 -1.87 3.54
N VAL A 131 -0.43 -2.39 2.33
CA VAL A 131 -0.75 -3.77 1.93
C VAL A 131 0.48 -4.45 1.33
N ALA A 132 0.83 -5.63 1.83
CA ALA A 132 1.74 -6.55 1.15
C ALA A 132 0.97 -7.68 0.49
N VAL A 133 1.30 -8.02 -0.75
CA VAL A 133 0.79 -9.22 -1.43
C VAL A 133 1.90 -10.26 -1.43
N LEU A 134 1.66 -11.39 -0.76
CA LEU A 134 2.61 -12.49 -0.70
C LEU A 134 2.53 -13.36 -1.97
N PRO A 135 3.60 -14.11 -2.29
CA PRO A 135 3.57 -15.10 -3.36
C PRO A 135 2.40 -16.08 -3.15
N PHE A 136 1.59 -16.28 -4.18
CA PHE A 136 0.51 -17.26 -4.08
C PHE A 136 1.11 -18.67 -4.05
N THR A 137 0.57 -19.53 -3.20
CA THR A 137 1.00 -20.92 -3.10
C THR A 137 0.42 -21.73 -4.25
N ASN A 138 1.26 -22.42 -5.02
CA ASN A 138 0.80 -23.40 -6.00
C ASN A 138 0.42 -24.71 -5.28
N LEU A 139 -0.86 -25.07 -5.36
CA LEU A 139 -1.42 -26.32 -4.82
C LEU A 139 -1.73 -27.34 -5.93
N SER A 140 -1.25 -27.07 -7.15
CA SER A 140 -1.36 -27.97 -8.29
C SER A 140 -0.31 -29.07 -8.21
N SER A 141 -0.52 -30.17 -8.92
CA SER A 141 0.44 -31.28 -9.01
C SER A 141 1.64 -30.98 -9.92
N ASP A 142 1.60 -29.86 -10.65
CA ASP A 142 2.62 -29.44 -11.61
C ASP A 142 3.41 -28.23 -11.08
N PRO A 143 4.70 -28.41 -10.74
CA PRO A 143 5.59 -27.34 -10.29
C PRO A 143 5.87 -26.29 -11.37
N GLU A 144 5.69 -26.62 -12.66
CA GLU A 144 5.86 -25.62 -13.71
C GLU A 144 4.85 -24.48 -13.55
N GLN A 145 3.73 -24.67 -12.85
CA GLN A 145 2.72 -23.61 -12.64
C GLN A 145 3.06 -22.63 -11.51
N ASP A 146 4.22 -22.74 -10.87
CA ASP A 146 4.68 -21.75 -9.89
C ASP A 146 4.83 -20.36 -10.48
N TYR A 147 5.19 -20.25 -11.78
CA TYR A 147 5.26 -18.95 -12.45
C TYR A 147 3.88 -18.30 -12.54
N PHE A 148 2.83 -19.11 -12.63
CA PHE A 148 1.46 -18.62 -12.77
C PHE A 148 0.97 -18.04 -11.43
N ALA A 149 1.20 -18.76 -10.32
CA ALA A 149 0.89 -18.26 -8.99
C ALA A 149 1.67 -16.95 -8.69
N ASP A 150 2.95 -16.89 -9.05
CA ASP A 150 3.76 -15.68 -8.92
C ASP A 150 3.27 -14.53 -9.83
N GLY A 151 2.78 -14.85 -11.02
CA GLY A 151 2.21 -13.89 -11.99
C GLY A 151 0.91 -13.27 -11.49
N MET A 152 0.02 -14.09 -10.92
CA MET A 152 -1.23 -13.61 -10.31
C MET A 152 -0.97 -12.60 -9.19
N ALA A 153 -0.02 -12.91 -8.30
CA ALA A 153 0.36 -11.98 -7.22
C ALA A 153 0.93 -10.66 -7.77
N GLU A 154 1.74 -10.70 -8.84
CA GLU A 154 2.29 -9.50 -9.49
C GLU A 154 1.21 -8.61 -10.11
N GLU A 155 0.19 -9.21 -10.72
CA GLU A 155 -0.89 -8.43 -11.32
C GLU A 155 -1.80 -7.81 -10.29
N ILE A 156 -2.08 -8.51 -9.19
CA ILE A 156 -2.81 -7.94 -8.06
C ILE A 156 -2.04 -6.77 -7.45
N ILE A 157 -0.71 -6.89 -7.28
CA ILE A 157 0.16 -5.77 -6.84
C ILE A 157 0.02 -4.59 -7.80
N THR A 158 0.11 -4.84 -9.09
CA THR A 158 0.03 -3.80 -10.13
C THR A 158 -1.33 -3.09 -10.13
N ALA A 159 -2.42 -3.85 -10.01
CA ALA A 159 -3.76 -3.30 -10.00
C ALA A 159 -4.06 -2.51 -8.72
N LEU A 160 -3.70 -3.04 -7.54
CA LEU A 160 -3.83 -2.35 -6.27
C LEU A 160 -2.98 -1.07 -6.20
N SER A 161 -1.83 -1.03 -6.88
CA SER A 161 -0.95 0.15 -6.92
C SER A 161 -1.59 1.36 -7.62
N ARG A 162 -2.65 1.15 -8.42
CA ARG A 162 -3.42 2.25 -9.05
C ARG A 162 -4.28 3.01 -8.02
N PHE A 163 -4.57 2.40 -6.87
CA PHE A 163 -5.39 2.99 -5.82
C PHE A 163 -4.52 3.84 -4.89
N LYS A 164 -4.54 5.16 -5.09
CA LYS A 164 -3.71 6.13 -4.33
C LYS A 164 -3.94 6.13 -2.81
N ALA A 165 -5.06 5.56 -2.36
CA ALA A 165 -5.41 5.39 -0.95
C ALA A 165 -4.64 4.25 -0.27
N LEU A 166 -4.07 3.33 -1.06
CA LEU A 166 -3.28 2.21 -0.58
C LEU A 166 -1.79 2.45 -0.79
N PHE A 167 -1.00 2.04 0.19
CA PHE A 167 0.45 1.95 0.07
C PHE A 167 0.84 0.48 -0.17
N ILE A 168 1.21 0.13 -1.40
CA ILE A 168 1.51 -1.25 -1.77
C ILE A 168 3.00 -1.53 -1.63
N ILE A 169 3.34 -2.61 -0.93
CA ILE A 169 4.73 -3.06 -0.81
C ILE A 169 5.22 -3.61 -2.14
N ALA A 170 6.45 -3.22 -2.48
CA ALA A 170 7.14 -3.73 -3.64
C ALA A 170 7.23 -5.25 -3.58
N ARG A 171 6.87 -5.88 -4.71
CA ARG A 171 6.89 -7.33 -4.91
C ARG A 171 8.11 -8.03 -4.28
N ASN A 172 9.31 -7.51 -4.50
CA ASN A 172 10.55 -8.17 -4.06
C ASN A 172 10.61 -8.33 -2.53
N SER A 173 10.11 -7.36 -1.77
CA SER A 173 10.09 -7.44 -0.30
C SER A 173 9.15 -8.55 0.15
N SER A 174 7.96 -8.65 -0.44
CA SER A 174 6.99 -9.70 -0.16
C SER A 174 7.44 -11.09 -0.65
N PHE A 175 8.18 -11.16 -1.76
CA PHE A 175 8.59 -12.42 -2.36
C PHE A 175 9.78 -13.08 -1.65
N THR A 176 10.46 -12.38 -0.74
CA THR A 176 11.47 -12.98 0.15
C THR A 176 10.88 -14.07 1.06
N TYR A 177 9.56 -14.04 1.29
CA TYR A 177 8.83 -15.03 2.08
C TYR A 177 8.36 -16.23 1.28
N LYS A 178 8.68 -16.32 -0.03
CA LYS A 178 8.30 -17.48 -0.86
C LYS A 178 8.85 -18.78 -0.27
N GLY A 179 7.96 -19.76 -0.07
CA GLY A 179 8.32 -21.07 0.47
C GLY A 179 8.72 -21.08 1.95
N ARG A 180 8.53 -19.95 2.66
CA ARG A 180 8.78 -19.86 4.10
C ARG A 180 7.46 -19.91 4.86
N LEU A 181 7.44 -20.65 5.96
CA LEU A 181 6.35 -20.61 6.92
C LEU A 181 6.69 -19.55 7.97
N VAL A 182 6.12 -18.36 7.82
CA VAL A 182 6.32 -17.22 8.74
C VAL A 182 4.94 -16.72 9.17
N ASP A 183 4.80 -16.33 10.44
CA ASP A 183 3.55 -15.73 10.93
C ASP A 183 3.30 -14.38 10.23
N VAL A 184 2.09 -14.17 9.76
CA VAL A 184 1.63 -12.94 9.13
C VAL A 184 1.89 -11.72 10.00
N LYS A 185 1.84 -11.86 11.34
CA LYS A 185 2.18 -10.77 12.26
C LYS A 185 3.64 -10.34 12.16
N GLN A 186 4.54 -11.31 12.05
CA GLN A 186 5.96 -11.05 11.86
C GLN A 186 6.23 -10.43 10.49
N ILE A 187 5.59 -10.94 9.43
CA ILE A 187 5.67 -10.36 8.07
C ILE A 187 5.20 -8.91 8.09
N GLY A 188 4.09 -8.62 8.77
CA GLY A 188 3.56 -7.27 8.95
C GLY A 188 4.56 -6.32 9.58
N HIS A 189 5.19 -6.76 10.67
CA HIS A 189 6.19 -5.98 11.38
C HIS A 189 7.46 -5.75 10.54
N GLU A 190 8.01 -6.80 9.92
CA GLU A 190 9.23 -6.72 9.11
C GLU A 190 9.06 -5.86 7.85
N LEU A 191 7.88 -5.92 7.21
CA LEU A 191 7.57 -5.13 6.02
C LEU A 191 6.96 -3.76 6.34
N GLY A 192 6.64 -3.47 7.60
CA GLY A 192 5.95 -2.23 7.99
C GLY A 192 4.54 -2.10 7.40
N VAL A 193 3.84 -3.23 7.20
CA VAL A 193 2.50 -3.26 6.62
C VAL A 193 1.41 -3.54 7.63
N ARG A 194 0.25 -2.95 7.36
CA ARG A 194 -0.96 -3.18 8.14
C ARG A 194 -1.76 -4.37 7.67
N TYR A 195 -1.74 -4.65 6.38
CA TYR A 195 -2.49 -5.74 5.78
C TYR A 195 -1.60 -6.63 4.94
N VAL A 196 -1.91 -7.92 4.95
CA VAL A 196 -1.24 -8.92 4.13
C VAL A 196 -2.30 -9.67 3.31
N LEU A 197 -2.09 -9.73 2.01
CA LEU A 197 -2.85 -10.56 1.09
C LEU A 197 -2.08 -11.85 0.83
N GLU A 198 -2.72 -12.97 1.16
CA GLU A 198 -2.25 -14.31 0.85
C GLU A 198 -3.19 -15.00 -0.11
N GLY A 199 -2.66 -15.97 -0.85
CA GLY A 199 -3.49 -16.74 -1.75
C GLY A 199 -2.87 -18.04 -2.20
N SER A 200 -3.67 -18.82 -2.91
CA SER A 200 -3.25 -20.07 -3.51
C SER A 200 -3.90 -20.27 -4.86
N VAL A 201 -3.17 -20.91 -5.77
CA VAL A 201 -3.69 -21.33 -7.08
C VAL A 201 -3.67 -22.85 -7.16
N ARG A 202 -4.73 -23.43 -7.71
CA ARG A 202 -4.82 -24.86 -7.99
C ARG A 202 -5.38 -25.08 -9.39
N SER A 203 -4.64 -25.78 -10.23
CA SER A 203 -5.08 -26.23 -11.55
C SER A 203 -5.30 -27.73 -11.54
N ALA A 204 -6.45 -28.18 -12.04
CA ALA A 204 -6.76 -29.59 -12.23
C ALA A 204 -7.75 -29.77 -13.38
N LEU A 205 -7.47 -30.72 -14.29
CA LEU A 205 -8.38 -31.15 -15.36
C LEU A 205 -8.91 -29.97 -16.21
N GLY A 206 -8.03 -29.04 -16.59
CA GLY A 206 -8.39 -27.86 -17.39
C GLY A 206 -9.17 -26.78 -16.63
N ARG A 207 -9.38 -26.93 -15.32
CA ARG A 207 -9.99 -25.89 -14.47
C ARG A 207 -8.99 -25.35 -13.47
N MET A 208 -9.04 -24.04 -13.30
CA MET A 208 -8.21 -23.30 -12.37
C MET A 208 -9.06 -22.73 -11.25
N ARG A 209 -8.52 -22.82 -10.03
CA ARG A 209 -9.11 -22.27 -8.82
C ARG A 209 -8.11 -21.38 -8.12
N ILE A 210 -8.53 -20.16 -7.81
CA ILE A 210 -7.73 -19.18 -7.10
C ILE A 210 -8.44 -18.86 -5.79
N THR A 211 -7.69 -18.74 -4.70
CA THR A 211 -8.21 -18.34 -3.40
C THR A 211 -7.37 -17.19 -2.89
N GLY A 212 -8.01 -16.14 -2.37
CA GLY A 212 -7.36 -14.98 -1.79
C GLY A 212 -7.88 -14.71 -0.39
N LYS A 213 -7.02 -14.19 0.49
CA LYS A 213 -7.35 -13.83 1.87
C LYS A 213 -6.63 -12.54 2.27
N LEU A 214 -7.38 -11.58 2.79
CA LEU A 214 -6.83 -10.36 3.36
C LEU A 214 -6.80 -10.47 4.89
N ILE A 215 -5.62 -10.23 5.47
CA ILE A 215 -5.35 -10.40 6.89
C ILE A 215 -4.87 -9.08 7.48
N ASP A 216 -5.39 -8.71 8.65
CA ASP A 216 -4.83 -7.64 9.49
C ASP A 216 -3.55 -8.13 10.17
N ALA A 217 -2.40 -7.58 9.80
CA ALA A 217 -1.11 -8.04 10.29
C ALA A 217 -0.88 -7.69 11.77
N ALA A 218 -1.60 -6.72 12.34
CA ALA A 218 -1.48 -6.40 13.76
C ALA A 218 -2.19 -7.45 14.64
N THR A 219 -3.38 -7.89 14.22
CA THR A 219 -4.23 -8.77 15.03
C THR A 219 -4.18 -10.23 14.59
N GLY A 220 -3.82 -10.49 13.34
CA GLY A 220 -3.95 -11.79 12.66
C GLY A 220 -5.37 -12.08 12.17
N ALA A 221 -6.30 -11.12 12.26
CA ALA A 221 -7.70 -11.33 11.89
C ALA A 221 -7.88 -11.39 10.37
N HIS A 222 -8.64 -12.38 9.88
CA HIS A 222 -9.08 -12.43 8.49
C HIS A 222 -10.18 -11.41 8.25
N LEU A 223 -9.92 -10.43 7.38
CA LEU A 223 -10.87 -9.38 7.03
C LEU A 223 -11.71 -9.75 5.82
N TRP A 224 -11.14 -10.54 4.92
CA TRP A 224 -11.82 -11.03 3.73
C TRP A 224 -11.17 -12.34 3.26
N ALA A 225 -11.98 -13.21 2.67
CA ALA A 225 -11.52 -14.40 1.98
C ALA A 225 -12.54 -14.77 0.89
N ASP A 226 -12.05 -15.13 -0.30
CA ASP A 226 -12.92 -15.56 -1.40
C ASP A 226 -12.22 -16.54 -2.35
N ARG A 227 -13.00 -17.16 -3.23
CA ARG A 227 -12.56 -18.16 -4.19
C ARG A 227 -13.14 -17.89 -5.58
N PHE A 228 -12.28 -18.07 -6.57
CA PHE A 228 -12.58 -17.90 -7.98
C PHE A 228 -12.27 -19.18 -8.74
N GLU A 229 -13.09 -19.50 -9.74
CA GLU A 229 -12.92 -20.68 -10.60
C GLU A 229 -13.15 -20.32 -12.06
N GLY A 230 -12.35 -20.90 -12.95
CA GLY A 230 -12.55 -20.78 -14.39
C GLY A 230 -11.72 -21.77 -15.19
N ASP A 231 -11.74 -21.63 -16.51
CA ASP A 231 -11.05 -22.51 -17.46
C ASP A 231 -9.60 -22.07 -17.70
N VAL A 232 -8.68 -23.04 -17.82
CA VAL A 232 -7.27 -22.79 -18.13
C VAL A 232 -7.08 -22.24 -19.56
N GLY A 233 -8.01 -22.53 -20.48
CA GLY A 233 -7.97 -21.99 -21.85
C GLY A 233 -8.16 -20.48 -21.93
N ASN A 234 -8.81 -19.87 -20.93
CA ASN A 234 -9.06 -18.43 -20.83
C ASN A 234 -8.34 -17.84 -19.61
N VAL A 235 -7.10 -18.27 -19.37
CA VAL A 235 -6.30 -17.85 -18.21
C VAL A 235 -6.21 -16.33 -18.08
N PHE A 236 -6.05 -15.59 -19.18
CA PHE A 236 -5.94 -14.13 -19.16
C PHE A 236 -7.26 -13.45 -18.77
N ASP A 237 -8.40 -13.92 -19.30
CA ASP A 237 -9.71 -13.37 -18.91
C ASP A 237 -10.03 -13.69 -17.45
N LEU A 238 -9.70 -14.90 -17.00
CA LEU A 238 -9.86 -15.32 -15.62
C LEU A 238 -8.94 -14.51 -14.69
N GLN A 239 -7.73 -14.22 -15.14
CA GLN A 239 -6.76 -13.42 -14.43
C GLN A 239 -7.21 -11.95 -14.28
N ASP A 240 -7.74 -11.34 -15.34
CA ASP A 240 -8.34 -10.00 -15.30
C ASP A 240 -9.55 -9.98 -14.35
N GLN A 241 -10.46 -10.96 -14.48
CA GLN A 241 -11.64 -11.07 -13.61
C GLN A 241 -11.28 -11.26 -12.14
N VAL A 242 -10.30 -12.13 -11.86
CA VAL A 242 -9.79 -12.37 -10.49
C VAL A 242 -9.14 -11.12 -9.96
N THR A 243 -8.30 -10.46 -10.75
CA THR A 243 -7.63 -9.23 -10.33
C THR A 243 -8.64 -8.12 -10.03
N GLU A 244 -9.61 -7.88 -10.93
CA GLU A 244 -10.67 -6.90 -10.71
C GLU A 244 -11.54 -7.23 -9.50
N SER A 245 -11.90 -8.50 -9.30
CA SER A 245 -12.71 -8.92 -8.17
C SER A 245 -11.97 -8.83 -6.83
N VAL A 246 -10.71 -9.29 -6.80
CA VAL A 246 -9.83 -9.19 -5.63
C VAL A 246 -9.61 -7.73 -5.27
N VAL A 247 -9.32 -6.86 -6.24
CA VAL A 247 -9.16 -5.42 -6.04
C VAL A 247 -10.46 -4.78 -5.56
N GLY A 248 -11.58 -5.10 -6.21
CA GLY A 248 -12.92 -4.60 -5.88
C GLY A 248 -13.40 -5.04 -4.50
N ALA A 249 -12.86 -6.14 -3.96
CA ALA A 249 -13.10 -6.58 -2.60
C ALA A 249 -12.12 -5.97 -1.59
N ILE A 250 -10.83 -5.91 -1.91
CA ILE A 250 -9.76 -5.49 -0.99
C ILE A 250 -9.81 -4.00 -0.72
N ALA A 251 -9.83 -3.14 -1.75
CA ALA A 251 -9.73 -1.70 -1.53
C ALA A 251 -10.88 -1.17 -0.64
N PRO A 252 -12.16 -1.53 -0.88
CA PRO A 252 -13.26 -1.13 0.02
C PRO A 252 -13.20 -1.78 1.40
N THR A 253 -12.70 -3.02 1.52
CA THR A 253 -12.55 -3.70 2.82
C THR A 253 -11.49 -3.00 3.67
N VAL A 254 -10.35 -2.67 3.07
CA VAL A 254 -9.28 -1.91 3.71
C VAL A 254 -9.75 -0.51 4.09
N GLU A 255 -10.42 0.20 3.18
CA GLU A 255 -10.99 1.51 3.45
C GLU A 255 -12.01 1.45 4.60
N LYS A 256 -12.92 0.49 4.60
CA LYS A 256 -13.89 0.28 5.69
C LYS A 256 -13.21 -0.05 7.02
N ALA A 257 -12.16 -0.88 7.00
CA ALA A 257 -11.39 -1.23 8.18
C ALA A 257 -10.61 0.00 8.70
N GLU A 258 -10.00 0.81 7.83
CA GLU A 258 -9.36 2.07 8.23
C GLU A 258 -10.38 3.10 8.72
N ILE A 259 -11.54 3.23 8.10
CA ILE A 259 -12.63 4.09 8.59
C ILE A 259 -13.09 3.60 9.96
N GLN A 260 -13.29 2.31 10.15
CA GLN A 260 -13.68 1.75 11.45
C GLN A 260 -12.58 1.94 12.50
N ARG A 261 -11.31 1.87 12.11
CA ARG A 261 -10.19 2.11 13.01
C ARG A 261 -9.93 3.59 13.26
N ALA A 262 -10.16 4.48 12.31
CA ALA A 262 -10.18 5.93 12.53
C ALA A 262 -11.35 6.28 13.45
N LYS A 263 -12.49 5.58 13.31
CA LYS A 263 -13.60 5.57 14.28
C LYS A 263 -13.24 4.94 15.64
N CYS A 264 -12.09 4.27 15.75
CA CYS A 264 -11.59 3.67 16.99
C CYS A 264 -10.24 4.25 17.45
N LYS A 265 -9.61 5.18 16.71
CA LYS A 265 -8.46 5.98 17.15
C LYS A 265 -9.10 7.13 17.91
N PRO A 266 -9.18 7.03 19.23
CA PRO A 266 -10.29 7.66 19.87
C PRO A 266 -9.93 9.10 20.18
N THR A 267 -8.83 9.34 20.85
CA THR A 267 -8.52 10.64 21.44
C THR A 267 -7.25 10.43 22.24
N GLU A 268 -6.43 11.47 22.46
CA GLU A 268 -5.35 11.40 23.46
C GLU A 268 -5.91 11.46 24.91
N SER A 269 -7.18 11.83 25.07
CA SER A 269 -7.90 11.88 26.34
C SER A 269 -8.60 10.56 26.64
N LEU A 270 -7.99 9.76 27.53
CA LEU A 270 -8.54 8.49 27.99
C LEU A 270 -9.97 8.61 28.58
N ASP A 271 -10.26 9.76 29.18
CA ASP A 271 -11.56 10.09 29.77
C ASP A 271 -12.62 10.32 28.68
N ALA A 272 -12.28 11.09 27.64
CA ALA A 272 -13.15 11.28 26.48
C ALA A 272 -13.45 9.94 25.79
N TYR A 273 -12.46 9.05 25.68
CA TYR A 273 -12.67 7.72 25.11
C TYR A 273 -13.58 6.85 25.97
N THR A 274 -13.38 6.84 27.29
CA THR A 274 -14.19 6.05 28.23
C THR A 274 -15.66 6.47 28.17
N ILE A 275 -15.93 7.77 28.09
CA ILE A 275 -17.29 8.31 27.95
C ILE A 275 -17.87 7.96 26.57
N TYR A 276 -17.07 8.07 25.50
CA TYR A 276 -17.47 7.65 24.16
C TYR A 276 -17.87 6.16 24.09
N LEU A 277 -17.11 5.26 24.72
CA LEU A 277 -17.43 3.83 24.77
C LEU A 277 -18.74 3.56 25.53
N ARG A 278 -19.02 4.30 26.62
CA ARG A 278 -20.32 4.26 27.32
C ARG A 278 -21.46 4.71 26.40
N GLY A 279 -21.24 5.74 25.59
CA GLY A 279 -22.19 6.20 24.57
C GLY A 279 -22.46 5.14 23.50
N LEU A 280 -21.42 4.46 23.01
CA LEU A 280 -21.58 3.35 22.04
C LEU A 280 -22.39 2.19 22.63
N ALA A 281 -22.15 1.83 23.89
CA ALA A 281 -22.91 0.77 24.56
C ALA A 281 -24.41 1.09 24.67
N LYS A 282 -24.78 2.37 24.76
CA LYS A 282 -26.17 2.84 24.72
C LYS A 282 -26.74 2.87 23.30
N PHE A 283 -25.93 3.33 22.34
CA PHE A 283 -26.33 3.43 20.93
C PHE A 283 -26.53 2.08 20.24
N TYR A 284 -25.87 1.02 20.70
CA TYR A 284 -25.98 -0.34 20.15
C TYR A 284 -26.82 -1.29 21.02
N GLN A 285 -27.65 -0.77 21.93
CA GLN A 285 -28.60 -1.62 22.65
C GLN A 285 -29.64 -2.21 21.71
N VAL A 286 -30.11 -3.41 22.05
CA VAL A 286 -31.13 -4.14 21.26
C VAL A 286 -32.47 -3.40 21.26
N ASP A 287 -32.82 -2.74 22.38
CA ASP A 287 -34.08 -2.02 22.57
C ASP A 287 -33.92 -0.50 22.34
N LEU A 288 -33.50 -0.12 21.14
CA LEU A 288 -33.32 1.29 20.75
C LEU A 288 -34.64 2.07 20.84
N ASN A 289 -34.69 3.02 21.77
CA ASN A 289 -35.79 3.94 22.01
C ASN A 289 -35.29 5.38 22.18
N ARG A 290 -36.22 6.36 22.23
CA ARG A 290 -35.89 7.79 22.37
C ARG A 290 -34.92 8.05 23.52
N ARG A 291 -35.20 7.51 24.71
CA ARG A 291 -34.38 7.72 25.90
C ARG A 291 -32.96 7.17 25.75
N THR A 292 -32.80 5.99 25.14
CA THR A 292 -31.45 5.43 24.90
C THR A 292 -30.64 6.23 23.88
N ILE A 293 -31.30 6.84 22.90
CA ILE A 293 -30.65 7.70 21.91
C ILE A 293 -30.27 9.05 22.52
N ASP A 294 -31.12 9.63 23.37
CA ASP A 294 -30.83 10.87 24.13
C ASP A 294 -29.64 10.66 25.09
N ASP A 295 -29.63 9.56 25.84
CA ASP A 295 -28.51 9.19 26.73
C ASP A 295 -27.20 9.03 25.93
N ALA A 296 -27.26 8.34 24.77
CA ALA A 296 -26.09 8.16 23.91
C ALA A 296 -25.58 9.49 23.35
N LEU A 297 -26.50 10.37 22.93
CA LEU A 297 -26.17 11.69 22.41
C LEU A 297 -25.47 12.55 23.46
N GLN A 298 -25.96 12.58 24.71
CA GLN A 298 -25.31 13.30 25.80
C GLN A 298 -23.90 12.78 26.08
N LEU A 299 -23.70 11.46 26.06
CA LEU A 299 -22.38 10.84 26.23
C LEU A 299 -21.43 11.20 25.09
N PHE A 300 -21.89 11.23 23.84
CA PHE A 300 -21.06 11.65 22.71
C PHE A 300 -20.71 13.15 22.76
N ASN A 301 -21.65 14.02 23.13
CA ASN A 301 -21.37 15.45 23.31
C ASN A 301 -20.37 15.69 24.45
N SER A 302 -20.51 14.99 25.57
CA SER A 302 -19.56 15.07 26.69
C SER A 302 -18.15 14.60 26.28
N ALA A 303 -18.05 13.60 25.40
CA ALA A 303 -16.76 13.17 24.85
C ALA A 303 -16.12 14.24 23.95
N THR A 304 -16.93 15.01 23.20
CA THR A 304 -16.42 16.13 22.38
C THR A 304 -16.04 17.36 23.19
N GLU A 305 -16.62 17.56 24.37
CA GLU A 305 -16.21 18.63 25.28
C GLU A 305 -14.83 18.35 25.91
N LEU A 306 -14.54 17.07 26.18
CA LEU A 306 -13.27 16.63 26.75
C LEU A 306 -12.15 16.51 25.71
N ASP A 307 -12.48 16.22 24.46
CA ASP A 307 -11.57 16.31 23.34
C ASP A 307 -12.28 16.92 22.11
N PRO A 308 -12.07 18.23 21.87
CA PRO A 308 -12.64 18.94 20.73
C PRO A 308 -12.20 18.40 19.36
N ASP A 309 -11.11 17.65 19.28
CA ASP A 309 -10.63 17.03 18.03
C ASP A 309 -11.12 15.57 17.89
N PHE A 310 -11.95 15.08 18.81
CA PHE A 310 -12.53 13.73 18.79
C PHE A 310 -13.63 13.60 17.72
N ALA A 311 -13.23 13.66 16.45
CA ALA A 311 -14.09 13.66 15.27
C ALA A 311 -15.11 12.52 15.24
N VAL A 312 -14.76 11.37 15.83
CA VAL A 312 -15.66 10.21 15.87
C VAL A 312 -16.84 10.43 16.82
N ALA A 313 -16.62 11.10 17.96
CA ALA A 313 -17.69 11.41 18.89
C ALA A 313 -18.73 12.35 18.24
N TYR A 314 -18.28 13.34 17.45
CA TYR A 314 -19.17 14.17 16.61
C TYR A 314 -19.96 13.34 15.59
N GLY A 315 -19.31 12.40 14.89
CA GLY A 315 -19.99 11.52 13.94
C GLY A 315 -21.06 10.62 14.58
N ARG A 316 -20.84 10.20 15.83
CA ARG A 316 -21.83 9.44 16.60
C ARG A 316 -22.98 10.29 17.13
N ALA A 317 -22.70 11.50 17.62
CA ALA A 317 -23.72 12.48 17.97
C ALA A 317 -24.63 12.78 16.75
N ALA A 318 -24.04 13.00 15.57
CA ALA A 318 -24.80 13.17 14.32
C ALA A 318 -25.65 11.95 13.96
N SER A 319 -25.14 10.74 14.22
CA SER A 319 -25.90 9.50 14.01
C SER A 319 -27.10 9.38 14.96
N CYS A 320 -26.95 9.79 16.24
CA CYS A 320 -28.08 9.91 17.17
C CYS A 320 -29.15 10.87 16.64
N TYR A 321 -28.75 12.07 16.22
CA TYR A 321 -29.66 13.06 15.64
C TYR A 321 -30.40 12.54 14.40
N ALA A 322 -29.68 11.94 13.46
CA ALA A 322 -30.28 11.37 12.25
C ALA A 322 -31.30 10.28 12.58
N TYR A 323 -30.96 9.39 13.52
CA TYR A 323 -31.84 8.31 13.96
C TYR A 323 -33.09 8.83 14.67
N GLY A 324 -32.94 9.75 15.63
CA GLY A 324 -34.10 10.30 16.33
C GLY A 324 -34.98 11.17 15.43
N LYS A 325 -34.42 11.90 14.46
CA LYS A 325 -35.20 12.65 13.47
C LYS A 325 -35.98 11.71 12.54
N GLY A 326 -35.35 10.62 12.07
CA GLY A 326 -36.01 9.59 11.25
C GLY A 326 -37.17 8.90 11.96
N ASN A 327 -37.13 8.82 13.28
CA ASN A 327 -38.20 8.25 14.12
C ASN A 327 -39.17 9.31 14.70
N GLY A 328 -39.03 10.59 14.32
CA GLY A 328 -39.87 11.69 14.80
C GLY A 328 -39.67 12.05 16.28
N TRP A 329 -38.55 11.65 16.89
CA TRP A 329 -38.22 11.89 18.29
C TRP A 329 -37.63 13.28 18.52
N PHE A 330 -37.01 13.87 17.50
CA PHE A 330 -36.49 15.23 17.52
C PHE A 330 -37.36 16.13 16.65
N SER A 331 -38.00 17.12 17.27
CA SER A 331 -38.91 18.06 16.64
C SER A 331 -38.55 19.49 17.04
N GLY A 332 -37.52 20.05 16.40
CA GLY A 332 -37.13 21.45 16.62
C GLY A 332 -35.91 21.82 15.79
N ALA A 333 -36.08 22.74 14.83
CA ALA A 333 -35.06 23.11 13.86
C ALA A 333 -34.09 24.20 14.34
N GLU A 334 -34.24 24.77 15.54
CA GLU A 334 -33.44 25.97 15.91
C GLU A 334 -32.87 26.01 17.34
N GLU A 335 -33.31 25.19 18.30
CA GLU A 335 -32.78 25.28 19.68
C GLU A 335 -31.62 24.32 20.01
N GLU A 336 -31.45 23.22 19.27
CA GLU A 336 -30.43 22.19 19.61
C GLU A 336 -29.13 22.28 18.79
N ILE A 337 -29.10 23.08 17.73
CA ILE A 337 -27.92 23.23 16.86
C ILE A 337 -26.79 24.04 17.55
N PHE A 338 -27.10 24.77 18.63
CA PHE A 338 -26.19 25.74 19.26
C PHE A 338 -25.52 25.29 20.57
N ALA A 339 -25.63 24.02 20.97
CA ALA A 339 -24.88 23.49 22.11
C ALA A 339 -23.49 22.94 21.72
N GLY A 340 -23.24 22.69 20.43
CA GLY A 340 -21.92 22.26 19.93
C GLY A 340 -21.09 23.45 19.46
N ASN A 341 -20.22 23.98 20.32
CA ASN A 341 -19.21 24.97 19.95
C ASN A 341 -18.28 24.42 18.85
N ILE A 342 -18.53 24.79 17.60
CA ILE A 342 -17.52 24.73 16.54
C ILE A 342 -16.70 26.03 16.66
N PRO A 343 -15.40 26.00 16.95
CA PRO A 343 -14.61 27.22 17.12
C PRO A 343 -14.49 27.96 15.78
N ARG A 344 -15.16 29.12 15.67
CA ARG A 344 -14.91 30.08 14.58
C ARG A 344 -13.51 30.64 14.75
N GLN A 345 -12.59 30.25 13.87
CA GLN A 345 -11.27 30.87 13.75
C GLN A 345 -11.43 32.39 13.62
N THR A 346 -11.02 33.13 14.66
CA THR A 346 -11.04 34.59 14.68
C THR A 346 -9.70 35.10 14.16
N GLY A 347 -9.73 35.78 13.02
CA GLY A 347 -8.58 36.44 12.43
C GLY A 347 -7.99 37.50 13.38
N ARG A 348 -6.68 37.41 13.61
CA ARG A 348 -5.89 38.42 14.31
C ARG A 348 -5.98 39.76 13.56
N ARG A 349 -6.64 40.75 14.16
CA ARG A 349 -6.38 42.17 13.85
C ARG A 349 -5.11 42.60 14.58
N ILE A 350 -4.08 42.87 13.80
CA ILE A 350 -2.84 43.54 14.20
C ILE A 350 -3.21 45.00 14.53
N GLY A 351 -2.99 45.42 15.78
CA GLY A 351 -3.11 46.81 16.20
C GLY A 351 -2.01 47.66 15.58
N GLN A 352 -2.38 48.78 14.98
CA GLN A 352 -1.46 49.86 14.65
C GLN A 352 -1.26 50.80 15.85
N ARG A 353 -0.08 51.40 15.85
CA ARG A 353 0.57 52.32 16.79
C ARG A 353 -0.30 53.40 17.41
#